data_AF-A0A378WZK2-F1
#
_entry.id   AF-A0A378WZK2-F1
#
_cell.length_a   1.000
_cell.length_b   1.000
_cell.length_c   1.000
_cell.angle_alpha   90.00
_cell.angle_beta   90.00
_cell.angle_gamma   90.00
#
_symmetry.space_group_name_H-M   'P 1'
#
loop_
_entity.id
_entity.type
_entity.pdbx_description
1 polymer ?
#
loop_
_entity_poly.entity_id
_entity_poly.type
_entity_poly.pdbx_seq_one_letter_code
_entity_poly.pdbx_strand_id
1 'polypeptide(L)'
;MVDRNVRYPDFLQRRLDSAGAPFTVLDAGISGNRVTRAGFIPQFGPAAVDRVQRDVIDQAGVTDAIILEGLNDLGIPIGASYDDVVAGYTDLITRLHVAGVKVHLATILPAANALTDGILTLPNADTTRQRINTWIRGQHLSDTVIDLDAAVRDPAAPNTLARALAGPDNLHPSPAGYRAMADAIDLTSFRGGCR
;
A
#
# COMPACT_ATOMS: atom_id res chain seq x y z
N MET A 1 8.60 16.62 8.15
CA MET A 1 7.74 16.49 6.95
C MET A 1 6.26 16.45 7.32
N VAL A 2 5.83 17.18 8.35
CA VAL A 2 4.41 17.34 8.68
C VAL A 2 3.89 18.52 7.85
N ASP A 3 2.64 18.46 7.39
CA ASP A 3 1.91 19.52 6.67
C ASP A 3 2.43 19.96 5.29
N ARG A 4 3.22 19.13 4.61
CA ARG A 4 3.61 19.40 3.20
C ARG A 4 2.72 18.72 2.16
N ASN A 5 1.82 17.80 2.55
CA ASN A 5 0.96 17.04 1.63
C ASN A 5 1.73 16.45 0.43
N VAL A 6 2.81 15.72 0.75
CA VAL A 6 3.75 15.10 -0.18
C VAL A 6 3.74 13.56 -0.14
N ARG A 7 2.65 12.95 0.34
CA ARG A 7 2.44 11.49 0.27
C ARG A 7 1.86 11.12 -1.10
N TYR A 8 1.89 9.84 -1.46
CA TYR A 8 1.32 9.40 -2.74
C TYR A 8 -0.19 9.72 -2.90
N PRO A 9 -1.05 9.66 -1.86
CA PRO A 9 -2.45 10.04 -2.00
C PRO A 9 -2.62 11.52 -2.33
N ASP A 10 -1.77 12.38 -1.76
CA ASP A 10 -1.76 13.82 -2.06
C ASP A 10 -1.37 14.09 -3.53
N PHE A 11 -0.40 13.35 -4.07
CA PHE A 11 -0.03 13.45 -5.48
C PHE A 11 -1.11 12.85 -6.40
N LEU A 12 -1.76 11.76 -5.99
CA LEU A 12 -2.86 11.16 -6.73
C LEU A 12 -4.06 12.12 -6.84
N GLN A 13 -4.45 12.77 -5.74
CA GLN A 13 -5.51 13.79 -5.79
C GLN A 13 -5.18 14.89 -6.81
N ARG A 14 -3.96 15.43 -6.79
CA ARG A 14 -3.53 16.44 -7.77
C ARG A 14 -3.60 15.95 -9.21
N ARG A 15 -3.30 14.67 -9.47
CA ARG A 15 -3.42 14.06 -10.81
C ARG A 15 -4.89 13.95 -11.23
N LEU A 16 -5.78 13.54 -10.33
CA LEU A 16 -7.22 13.47 -10.57
C LEU A 16 -7.81 14.85 -10.88
N ASP A 17 -7.47 15.87 -10.07
CA ASP A 17 -7.90 17.26 -10.28
C ASP A 17 -7.44 17.78 -11.64
N SER A 18 -6.17 17.55 -11.99
CA SER A 18 -5.59 17.98 -13.27
C SER A 18 -6.24 17.28 -14.47
N ALA A 19 -6.72 16.06 -14.29
CA ALA A 19 -7.45 15.30 -15.31
C ALA A 19 -8.95 15.63 -15.36
N GLY A 20 -9.46 16.48 -14.46
CA GLY A 20 -10.89 16.75 -14.32
C GLY A 20 -11.70 15.53 -13.89
N ALA A 21 -11.05 14.56 -13.24
CA ALA A 21 -11.70 13.34 -12.77
C ALA A 21 -12.49 13.62 -11.48
N PRO A 22 -13.77 13.20 -11.37
CA PRO A 22 -14.65 13.57 -10.27
C PRO A 22 -14.42 12.70 -9.01
N PHE A 23 -13.17 12.47 -8.63
CA PHE A 23 -12.80 11.63 -7.48
C PHE A 23 -12.11 12.43 -6.38
N THR A 24 -12.39 12.07 -5.13
CA THR A 24 -11.67 12.53 -3.95
C THR A 24 -10.94 11.37 -3.29
N VAL A 25 -9.69 11.58 -2.92
CA VAL A 25 -8.83 10.59 -2.29
C VAL A 25 -8.87 10.77 -0.77
N LEU A 26 -9.29 9.72 -0.07
CA LEU A 26 -9.25 9.63 1.39
C LEU A 26 -8.03 8.79 1.80
N ASP A 27 -7.18 9.32 2.68
CA ASP A 27 -6.03 8.60 3.22
C ASP A 27 -6.37 7.95 4.56
N ALA A 28 -6.57 6.63 4.54
CA ALA A 28 -6.77 5.81 5.73
C ALA A 28 -5.46 5.13 6.21
N GLY A 29 -4.29 5.62 5.80
CA GLY A 29 -3.01 5.05 6.24
C GLY A 29 -2.78 5.19 7.74
N ILE A 30 -2.33 4.12 8.39
CA ILE A 30 -1.79 4.16 9.77
C ILE A 30 -0.35 3.64 9.73
N SER A 31 0.59 4.40 10.29
CA SER A 31 2.00 4.01 10.35
C SER A 31 2.15 2.71 11.16
N GLY A 32 2.98 1.79 10.67
CA GLY A 32 3.22 0.51 11.34
C GLY A 32 2.03 -0.48 11.30
N ASN A 33 0.94 -0.14 10.60
CA ASN A 33 -0.23 -1.01 10.49
C ASN A 33 0.08 -2.28 9.70
N ARG A 34 -0.68 -3.33 10.02
CA ARG A 34 -0.53 -4.67 9.47
C ARG A 34 -1.88 -5.16 8.95
N VAL A 35 -1.83 -5.99 7.92
CA VAL A 35 -3.00 -6.66 7.36
C VAL A 35 -3.62 -7.62 8.36
N THR A 36 -2.78 -8.44 9.01
CA THR A 36 -3.21 -9.69 9.66
C THR A 36 -3.50 -9.59 11.15
N ARG A 37 -2.94 -8.58 11.83
CA ARG A 37 -3.07 -8.43 13.30
C ARG A 37 -2.83 -6.99 13.72
N ALA A 38 -3.29 -6.63 14.92
CA ALA A 38 -2.98 -5.32 15.47
C ALA A 38 -1.47 -5.06 15.54
N GLY A 39 -1.09 -3.79 15.40
CA GLY A 39 0.29 -3.38 15.56
C GLY A 39 0.79 -3.62 16.99
N PHE A 40 2.11 -3.79 17.15
CA PHE A 40 2.71 -4.16 18.44
C PHE A 40 2.70 -3.02 19.48
N ILE A 41 2.39 -1.80 19.06
CA ILE A 41 2.07 -0.67 19.94
C ILE A 41 0.70 -0.07 19.54
N PRO A 42 -0.04 0.55 20.48
CA PRO A 42 -1.38 1.09 20.20
C PRO A 42 -1.45 2.07 19.03
N GLN A 43 -0.38 2.84 18.80
CA GLN A 43 -0.30 3.83 17.72
C GLN A 43 -0.35 3.21 16.32
N PHE A 44 -0.01 1.93 16.19
CA PHE A 44 -0.01 1.21 14.91
C PHE A 44 -1.39 0.62 14.57
N GLY A 45 -2.35 0.76 15.47
CA GLY A 45 -3.77 0.50 15.22
C GLY A 45 -4.17 -0.98 15.11
N PRO A 46 -5.49 -1.24 14.97
CA PRO A 46 -6.05 -2.57 14.70
C PRO A 46 -5.61 -3.09 13.32
N ALA A 47 -5.70 -4.40 13.09
CA ALA A 47 -5.38 -4.98 11.78
C ALA A 47 -6.24 -4.36 10.67
N ALA A 48 -5.74 -4.33 9.43
CA ALA A 48 -6.50 -3.87 8.27
C ALA A 48 -7.85 -4.61 8.16
N VAL A 49 -7.84 -5.93 8.34
CA VAL A 49 -9.05 -6.77 8.35
C VAL A 49 -10.04 -6.37 9.43
N ASP A 50 -9.59 -5.84 10.57
CA ASP A 50 -10.46 -5.43 11.67
C ASP A 50 -11.07 -4.04 11.44
N ARG A 51 -10.40 -3.18 10.66
CA ARG A 51 -10.76 -1.76 10.49
C ARG A 51 -11.38 -1.41 9.14
N VAL A 52 -11.32 -2.30 8.14
CA VAL A 52 -11.82 -2.02 6.77
C VAL A 52 -13.30 -1.60 6.72
N GLN A 53 -14.12 -2.10 7.65
CA GLN A 53 -15.52 -1.69 7.75
C GLN A 53 -15.62 -0.19 8.03
N ARG A 54 -15.00 0.26 9.12
CA ARG A 54 -15.02 1.65 9.56
C ARG A 54 -14.32 2.58 8.57
N ASP A 55 -13.15 2.17 8.09
CA ASP A 55 -12.24 3.07 7.37
C ASP A 55 -12.47 3.12 5.87
N VAL A 56 -13.19 2.15 5.31
CA VAL A 56 -13.51 2.11 3.89
C VAL A 56 -15.01 1.96 3.69
N ILE A 57 -15.60 0.84 4.11
CA ILE A 57 -16.99 0.49 3.74
C ILE A 57 -18.01 1.53 4.24
N ASP A 58 -17.83 2.04 5.45
CA ASP A 58 -18.73 3.03 6.06
C ASP A 58 -18.47 4.46 5.59
N GLN A 59 -17.47 4.69 4.73
CA GLN A 59 -17.17 6.02 4.19
C GLN A 59 -18.18 6.39 3.09
N ALA A 60 -18.83 7.53 3.25
CA ALA A 60 -19.85 7.97 2.33
C ALA A 60 -19.28 8.20 0.92
N GLY A 61 -19.91 7.59 -0.09
CA GLY A 61 -19.55 7.77 -1.50
C GLY A 61 -18.28 7.02 -1.93
N VAL A 62 -17.75 6.10 -1.12
CA VAL A 62 -16.61 5.26 -1.53
C VAL A 62 -17.01 4.35 -2.69
N THR A 63 -16.20 4.35 -3.75
CA THR A 63 -16.41 3.51 -4.94
C THR A 63 -15.22 2.59 -5.20
N ASP A 64 -14.02 3.00 -4.80
CA ASP A 64 -12.76 2.35 -5.10
C ASP A 64 -11.86 2.38 -3.86
N ALA A 65 -11.09 1.32 -3.64
CA ALA A 65 -10.12 1.19 -2.56
C ALA A 65 -8.76 0.74 -3.10
N ILE A 66 -7.71 1.48 -2.77
CA ILE A 66 -6.32 1.07 -3.03
C ILE A 66 -5.77 0.44 -1.76
N ILE A 67 -5.38 -0.84 -1.83
CA ILE A 67 -4.77 -1.55 -0.70
C ILE A 67 -3.25 -1.57 -0.90
N LEU A 68 -2.53 -0.79 -0.10
CA LEU A 68 -1.07 -0.83 0.03
C LEU A 68 -0.71 -1.08 1.49
N GLU A 69 -0.48 -2.34 1.84
CA GLU A 69 -0.10 -2.75 3.19
C GLU A 69 0.76 -4.03 3.14
N GLY A 70 1.06 -4.66 4.27
CA GLY A 70 1.74 -5.97 4.30
C GLY A 70 3.23 -5.93 4.59
N LEU A 71 3.92 -4.79 4.40
CA LEU A 71 5.36 -4.73 4.72
C LEU A 71 5.63 -4.92 6.22
N ASN A 72 4.83 -4.30 7.08
CA ASN A 72 4.95 -4.44 8.53
C ASN A 72 4.53 -5.83 9.03
N ASP A 73 3.69 -6.54 8.29
CA ASP A 73 3.37 -7.95 8.57
C ASP A 73 4.62 -8.82 8.48
N LEU A 74 5.60 -8.45 7.66
CA LEU A 74 6.87 -9.17 7.50
C LEU A 74 7.94 -8.74 8.52
N GLY A 75 7.63 -7.72 9.34
CA GLY A 75 8.56 -7.12 10.31
C GLY A 75 8.55 -7.75 11.70
N ILE A 76 9.51 -7.32 12.50
CA ILE A 76 9.77 -7.75 13.90
C ILE A 76 8.63 -7.28 14.84
N PRO A 77 8.29 -7.99 15.94
CA PRO A 77 8.95 -9.19 16.49
C PRO A 77 8.51 -10.53 15.90
N ILE A 78 7.29 -10.62 15.34
CA ILE A 78 6.78 -11.84 14.70
C ILE A 78 6.20 -11.44 13.35
N GLY A 79 6.82 -11.98 12.30
CA GLY A 79 6.32 -11.87 10.94
C GLY A 79 5.14 -12.83 10.70
N ALA A 80 4.16 -12.38 9.94
CA ALA A 80 3.10 -13.23 9.41
C ALA A 80 3.66 -14.14 8.30
N SER A 81 3.02 -15.30 8.12
CA SER A 81 3.37 -16.18 7.00
C SER A 81 2.86 -15.60 5.67
N TYR A 82 3.38 -16.11 4.55
CA TYR A 82 2.83 -15.82 3.23
C TYR A 82 1.32 -16.10 3.17
N ASP A 83 0.88 -17.24 3.72
CA ASP A 83 -0.52 -17.66 3.68
C ASP A 83 -1.41 -16.74 4.50
N ASP A 84 -0.96 -16.27 5.67
CA ASP A 84 -1.72 -15.32 6.50
C ASP A 84 -1.97 -14.00 5.77
N VAL A 85 -0.94 -13.45 5.11
CA VAL A 85 -1.06 -12.16 4.40
C VAL A 85 -1.96 -12.31 3.18
N VAL A 86 -1.82 -13.40 2.41
CA VAL A 86 -2.67 -13.70 1.26
C VAL A 86 -4.14 -13.92 1.69
N ALA A 87 -4.37 -14.62 2.80
CA ALA A 87 -5.71 -14.79 3.36
C ALA A 87 -6.31 -13.44 3.77
N GLY A 88 -5.52 -12.57 4.42
CA GLY A 88 -5.95 -11.22 4.78
C GLY A 88 -6.32 -10.36 3.57
N TYR A 89 -5.51 -10.37 2.49
CA TYR A 89 -5.87 -9.68 1.25
C TYR A 89 -7.15 -10.25 0.63
N THR A 90 -7.31 -11.57 0.63
CA THR A 90 -8.50 -12.22 0.10
C THR A 90 -9.76 -11.82 0.88
N ASP A 91 -9.70 -11.74 2.21
CA ASP A 91 -10.79 -11.25 3.06
C ASP A 91 -11.14 -9.79 2.75
N LEU A 92 -10.13 -8.91 2.71
CA LEU A 92 -10.33 -7.49 2.39
C LEU A 92 -11.00 -7.31 1.03
N ILE A 93 -10.49 -7.98 -0.02
CA ILE A 93 -11.05 -7.92 -1.36
C ILE A 93 -12.51 -8.39 -1.35
N THR A 94 -12.77 -9.55 -0.74
CA THR A 94 -14.11 -10.14 -0.69
C THR A 94 -15.11 -9.19 -0.03
N ARG A 95 -14.76 -8.61 1.12
CA ARG A 95 -15.65 -7.72 1.88
C ARG A 95 -15.90 -6.40 1.16
N LEU A 96 -14.88 -5.83 0.53
CA LEU A 96 -15.02 -4.63 -0.29
C LEU A 96 -15.92 -4.88 -1.50
N HIS A 97 -15.75 -6.01 -2.19
CA HIS A 97 -16.63 -6.41 -3.30
C HIS A 97 -18.08 -6.62 -2.87
N VAL A 98 -18.32 -7.26 -1.72
CA VAL A 98 -19.68 -7.40 -1.14
C VAL A 98 -20.31 -6.04 -0.86
N ALA A 99 -19.51 -5.06 -0.44
CA ALA A 99 -19.94 -3.67 -0.26
C ALA A 99 -20.05 -2.87 -1.56
N GLY A 100 -19.74 -3.47 -2.72
CA GLY A 100 -19.78 -2.80 -4.02
C GLY A 100 -18.59 -1.87 -4.30
N VAL A 101 -17.50 -1.98 -3.54
CA VAL A 101 -16.28 -1.18 -3.66
C VAL A 101 -15.28 -1.93 -4.55
N LYS A 102 -14.78 -1.29 -5.59
CA LYS A 102 -13.70 -1.81 -6.44
C LYS A 102 -12.38 -1.83 -5.70
N VAL A 103 -11.55 -2.83 -5.95
CA VAL A 103 -10.29 -3.04 -5.25
C VAL A 103 -9.11 -2.98 -6.20
N HIS A 104 -8.17 -2.10 -5.90
CA HIS A 104 -6.89 -1.99 -6.57
C HIS A 104 -5.80 -2.44 -5.61
N LEU A 105 -5.27 -3.65 -5.80
CA LEU A 105 -4.27 -4.20 -4.92
C LEU A 105 -2.87 -3.74 -5.35
N ALA A 106 -2.15 -3.07 -4.45
CA ALA A 106 -0.81 -2.58 -4.73
C ALA A 106 0.26 -3.57 -4.24
N THR A 107 1.32 -3.76 -5.02
CA THR A 107 2.48 -4.56 -4.61
C THR A 107 3.22 -3.91 -3.44
N ILE A 108 3.75 -4.72 -2.53
CA ILE A 108 4.54 -4.30 -1.37
C ILE A 108 5.88 -3.72 -1.83
N LEU A 109 6.23 -2.53 -1.34
CA LEU A 109 7.47 -1.82 -1.72
C LEU A 109 8.75 -2.56 -1.27
N PRO A 110 9.87 -2.39 -1.98
CA PRO A 110 11.17 -2.93 -1.58
C PRO A 110 11.69 -2.23 -0.31
N ALA A 111 12.34 -2.99 0.57
CA ALA A 111 12.80 -2.51 1.88
C ALA A 111 13.98 -3.32 2.45
N ALA A 112 14.74 -4.04 1.62
CA ALA A 112 15.79 -4.94 2.09
C ALA A 112 16.97 -4.22 2.80
N ASN A 113 17.08 -2.90 2.64
CA ASN A 113 18.05 -2.03 3.31
C ASN A 113 17.38 -1.00 4.25
N ALA A 114 16.12 -1.23 4.64
CA ALA A 114 15.37 -0.36 5.54
C ALA A 114 16.03 -0.22 6.92
N LEU A 115 16.05 1.00 7.44
CA LEU A 115 16.72 1.39 8.67
C LEU A 115 15.72 1.97 9.67
N THR A 116 15.82 1.57 10.94
CA THR A 116 15.21 2.27 12.08
C THR A 116 16.33 2.58 13.05
N ASP A 117 16.54 3.86 13.35
CA ASP A 117 17.65 4.34 14.19
C ASP A 117 19.03 3.81 13.73
N GLY A 118 19.21 3.68 12.42
CA GLY A 118 20.45 3.16 11.81
C GLY A 118 20.59 1.64 11.82
N ILE A 119 19.59 0.91 12.33
CA ILE A 119 19.59 -0.56 12.42
C ILE A 119 18.72 -1.14 11.30
N LEU A 120 19.23 -2.17 10.63
CA LEU A 120 18.51 -2.91 9.60
C LEU A 120 17.29 -3.63 10.20
N THR A 121 16.08 -3.30 9.73
CA THR A 121 14.84 -3.77 10.37
C THR A 121 14.10 -4.89 9.66
N LEU A 122 14.39 -5.10 8.38
CA LEU A 122 13.67 -6.06 7.53
C LEU A 122 14.58 -7.00 6.73
N PRO A 123 15.73 -7.49 7.27
CA PRO A 123 16.71 -8.24 6.47
C PRO A 123 16.14 -9.53 5.83
N ASN A 124 15.16 -10.15 6.49
CA ASN A 124 14.59 -11.43 6.07
C ASN A 124 13.22 -11.31 5.38
N ALA A 125 12.71 -10.08 5.19
CA ALA A 125 11.37 -9.87 4.65
C ALA A 125 11.31 -10.11 3.14
N ASP A 126 12.40 -9.88 2.41
CA ASP A 126 12.35 -9.79 0.94
C ASP A 126 11.90 -11.09 0.26
N THR A 127 12.35 -12.26 0.73
CA THR A 127 11.92 -13.55 0.16
C THR A 127 10.39 -13.73 0.24
N THR A 128 9.80 -13.48 1.40
CA THR A 128 8.34 -13.57 1.58
C THR A 128 7.63 -12.46 0.82
N ARG A 129 8.17 -11.24 0.84
CA ARG A 129 7.64 -10.09 0.08
C ARG A 129 7.57 -10.39 -1.42
N GLN A 130 8.62 -10.95 -2.01
CA GLN A 130 8.67 -11.31 -3.43
C GLN A 130 7.65 -12.40 -3.78
N ARG A 131 7.46 -13.38 -2.89
CA ARG A 131 6.40 -14.39 -3.05
C ARG A 131 5.02 -13.75 -3.02
N ILE A 132 4.75 -12.86 -2.06
CA ILE A 132 3.49 -12.12 -1.97
C ILE A 132 3.29 -11.25 -3.21
N ASN A 133 4.28 -10.49 -3.65
CA ASN A 133 4.17 -9.65 -4.85
C ASN A 133 3.97 -10.47 -6.13
N THR A 134 4.57 -11.66 -6.23
CA THR A 134 4.28 -12.60 -7.32
C THR A 134 2.82 -13.00 -7.31
N TRP A 135 2.25 -13.31 -6.13
CA TRP A 135 0.82 -13.60 -5.99
C TRP A 135 -0.06 -12.39 -6.35
N ILE A 136 0.26 -11.19 -5.83
CA ILE A 136 -0.47 -9.94 -6.12
C ILE A 136 -0.57 -9.71 -7.64
N ARG A 137 0.53 -9.93 -8.37
CA ARG A 137 0.58 -9.74 -9.83
C ARG A 137 -0.17 -10.81 -10.62
N GLY A 138 -0.31 -12.02 -10.07
CA GLY A 138 -0.90 -13.17 -10.76
C GLY A 138 -2.35 -13.47 -10.40
N GLN A 139 -2.90 -12.84 -9.36
CA GLN A 139 -4.28 -13.05 -8.93
C GLN A 139 -5.29 -12.27 -9.80
N HIS A 140 -6.55 -12.71 -9.76
CA HIS A 140 -7.69 -12.10 -10.45
C HIS A 140 -8.87 -11.81 -9.51
N LEU A 141 -8.59 -11.75 -8.20
CA LEU A 141 -9.54 -11.41 -7.16
C LEU A 141 -9.81 -9.90 -7.11
N SER A 142 -8.80 -9.04 -7.28
CA SER A 142 -8.97 -7.59 -7.32
C SER A 142 -9.27 -7.07 -8.72
N ASP A 143 -9.91 -5.90 -8.82
CA ASP A 143 -10.28 -5.27 -10.10
C ASP A 143 -9.05 -4.87 -10.92
N THR A 144 -8.02 -4.34 -10.26
CA THR A 144 -6.70 -4.11 -10.88
C THR A 144 -5.55 -4.36 -9.91
N VAL A 145 -4.34 -4.43 -10.47
CA VAL A 145 -3.08 -4.43 -9.72
C VAL A 145 -2.33 -3.15 -9.98
N ILE A 146 -1.75 -2.54 -8.94
CA ILE A 146 -0.87 -1.37 -9.05
C ILE A 146 0.55 -1.82 -8.66
N ASP A 147 1.45 -1.92 -9.63
CA ASP A 147 2.83 -2.38 -9.40
C ASP A 147 3.74 -1.26 -8.87
N LEU A 148 3.48 -0.86 -7.62
CA LEU A 148 4.28 0.14 -6.93
C LEU A 148 5.71 -0.33 -6.64
N ASP A 149 5.96 -1.63 -6.51
CA ASP A 149 7.31 -2.20 -6.39
C ASP A 149 8.14 -1.85 -7.62
N ALA A 150 7.61 -2.10 -8.83
CA ALA A 150 8.28 -1.73 -10.07
C ALA A 150 8.46 -0.21 -10.21
N ALA A 151 7.52 0.60 -9.69
CA ALA A 151 7.57 2.05 -9.78
C ALA A 151 8.71 2.69 -8.96
N VAL A 152 9.15 2.04 -7.88
CA VAL A 152 10.11 2.64 -6.93
C VAL A 152 11.41 1.89 -6.72
N ARG A 153 11.51 0.61 -7.15
CA ARG A 153 12.70 -0.20 -6.92
C ARG A 153 13.91 0.29 -7.70
N ASP A 154 15.10 0.08 -7.15
CA ASP A 154 16.34 0.26 -7.88
C ASP A 154 16.47 -0.81 -8.99
N PRO A 155 16.60 -0.44 -10.27
CA PRO A 155 16.78 -1.44 -11.35
C PRO A 155 18.04 -2.31 -11.17
N ALA A 156 19.08 -1.79 -10.52
CA ALA A 156 20.31 -2.53 -10.24
C ALA A 156 20.23 -3.33 -8.93
N ALA A 157 19.33 -2.97 -8.02
CA ALA A 157 19.08 -3.66 -6.75
C ALA A 157 17.56 -3.73 -6.44
N PRO A 158 16.79 -4.61 -7.12
CA PRO A 158 15.32 -4.60 -7.10
C PRO A 158 14.65 -4.85 -5.74
N ASN A 159 15.41 -5.23 -4.73
CA ASN A 159 14.97 -5.41 -3.35
C ASN A 159 15.11 -4.14 -2.49
N THR A 160 15.60 -3.04 -3.07
CA THR A 160 15.75 -1.74 -2.41
C THR A 160 15.03 -0.63 -3.18
N LEU A 161 14.65 0.45 -2.49
CA LEU A 161 14.19 1.67 -3.15
C LEU A 161 15.33 2.29 -3.97
N ALA A 162 15.02 2.78 -5.17
CA ALA A 162 15.97 3.56 -5.95
C ALA A 162 16.45 4.75 -5.13
N ARG A 163 17.75 5.03 -5.11
CA ARG A 163 18.36 6.08 -4.26
C ARG A 163 17.67 7.45 -4.38
N ALA A 164 17.23 7.83 -5.57
CA ALA A 164 16.54 9.11 -5.80
C ALA A 164 15.10 9.14 -5.23
N LEU A 165 14.51 7.96 -5.04
CA LEU A 165 13.14 7.76 -4.57
C LEU A 165 13.08 7.36 -3.09
N ALA A 166 14.21 7.01 -2.48
CA ALA A 166 14.31 6.62 -1.08
C ALA A 166 14.37 7.83 -0.14
N GLY A 167 13.66 7.73 0.98
CA GLY A 167 13.86 8.58 2.15
C GLY A 167 15.14 8.22 2.92
N PRO A 168 15.46 8.95 4.01
CA PRO A 168 16.69 8.75 4.77
C PRO A 168 16.76 7.39 5.48
N ASP A 169 15.62 6.71 5.66
CA ASP A 169 15.52 5.40 6.30
C ASP A 169 15.52 4.23 5.31
N ASN A 170 15.58 4.49 4.00
CA ASN A 170 15.42 3.46 2.94
C ASN A 170 14.16 2.60 3.06
N LEU A 171 13.16 3.06 3.83
CA LEU A 171 11.90 2.38 4.07
C LEU A 171 10.76 3.18 3.46
N HIS A 172 10.70 4.47 3.81
CA HIS A 172 9.70 5.38 3.30
C HIS A 172 10.22 6.04 2.02
N PRO A 173 9.37 6.19 0.99
CA PRO A 173 9.71 6.98 -0.18
C PRO A 173 10.00 8.45 0.17
N SER A 174 10.89 9.08 -0.59
CA SER A 174 11.04 10.53 -0.62
C SER A 174 9.81 11.17 -1.30
N PRO A 175 9.65 12.50 -1.28
CA PRO A 175 8.62 13.16 -2.08
C PRO A 175 8.66 12.79 -3.57
N ALA A 176 9.84 12.54 -4.14
CA ALA A 176 9.98 12.06 -5.51
C ALA A 176 9.49 10.62 -5.66
N GLY A 177 9.78 9.75 -4.69
CA GLY A 177 9.27 8.38 -4.64
C GLY A 177 7.74 8.32 -4.50
N TYR A 178 7.16 9.14 -3.61
CA TYR A 178 5.70 9.25 -3.49
C TYR A 178 5.03 9.78 -4.76
N ARG A 179 5.68 10.71 -5.48
CA ARG A 179 5.21 11.14 -6.80
C ARG A 179 5.28 10.00 -7.81
N ALA A 180 6.39 9.26 -7.88
CA ALA A 180 6.53 8.10 -8.77
C ALA A 180 5.45 7.03 -8.51
N MET A 181 5.13 6.77 -7.24
CA MET A 181 4.01 5.89 -6.88
C MET A 181 2.68 6.41 -7.42
N ALA A 182 2.39 7.70 -7.23
CA ALA A 182 1.16 8.28 -7.74
C ALA A 182 1.12 8.23 -9.27
N ASP A 183 2.22 8.50 -9.97
CA ASP A 183 2.32 8.48 -11.43
C ASP A 183 2.10 7.08 -12.03
N ALA A 184 2.46 6.02 -11.30
CA ALA A 184 2.24 4.63 -11.70
C ALA A 184 0.76 4.20 -11.68
N ILE A 185 -0.12 4.97 -11.04
CA ILE A 185 -1.55 4.68 -11.00
C ILE A 185 -2.19 5.11 -12.31
N ASP A 186 -2.76 4.17 -13.06
CA ASP A 186 -3.55 4.45 -14.25
C ASP A 186 -4.91 5.03 -13.85
N LEU A 187 -5.13 6.32 -14.09
CA LEU A 187 -6.39 6.98 -13.72
C LEU A 187 -7.61 6.39 -14.44
N THR A 188 -7.41 5.68 -15.55
CA THR A 188 -8.50 5.04 -16.27
C THR A 188 -9.04 3.79 -15.58
N SER A 189 -8.36 3.28 -14.53
CA SER A 189 -8.90 2.20 -13.69
C SER A 189 -10.08 2.66 -12.84
N PHE A 190 -10.14 3.94 -12.48
CA PHE A 190 -11.25 4.55 -11.73
C PHE A 190 -12.39 4.93 -12.69
N ARG A 191 -13.00 3.94 -13.34
CA ARG A 191 -14.14 4.14 -14.24
C ARG A 191 -15.39 3.49 -13.69
N GLY A 192 -16.45 4.26 -13.55
CA GLY A 192 -17.74 3.85 -13.00
C GLY A 192 -18.28 5.01 -12.19
N GLY A 193 -19.40 5.58 -12.62
CA GLY A 193 -19.91 6.82 -12.03
C GLY A 193 -20.20 6.69 -10.54
N CYS A 194 -20.13 7.82 -9.83
CA CYS A 194 -20.78 7.99 -8.54
C CYS A 194 -22.21 7.43 -8.66
N ARG A 195 -22.57 6.47 -7.80
CA ARG A 195 -23.96 6.06 -7.64
C ARG A 195 -24.63 6.96 -6.61
#